data_AF-A0A8I0M5S7-F1
#
_entry.id   AF-A0A8I0M5S7-F1
#
_cell.length_a   1.000
_cell.length_b   1.000
_cell.length_c   1.000
_cell.angle_alpha   90.00
_cell.angle_beta   90.00
_cell.angle_gamma   90.00
#
_symmetry.space_group_name_H-M   'P 1'
#
loop_
_entity.id
_entity.type
_entity.pdbx_description
1 polymer ?
#
loop_
_entity_poly.entity_id
_entity_poly.type
_entity_poly.pdbx_seq_one_letter_code
_entity_poly.pdbx_strand_id
1 'polypeptide(L)'
;MQDTQGVWWLLDAPDRKVVSPEELADAAEAQSHRYRQVSSSEVYDGFRLRNAKDLLRYAGHSVPLGDRMRLLSVLDEQGPLSFADCLRAVRETQPVAALASLILQGFLEVELDDAIIGPETMVRRIRG
;
A
#
# COMPACT_ATOMS: atom_id res chain seq x y z
N MET A 1 -2.90 13.42 7.48
CA MET A 1 -3.30 13.15 6.07
C MET A 1 -4.04 14.37 5.57
N GLN A 2 -3.71 14.92 4.41
CA GLN A 2 -4.48 16.04 3.85
C GLN A 2 -5.58 15.50 2.92
N ASP A 3 -6.81 16.00 3.03
CA ASP A 3 -7.89 15.64 2.12
C ASP A 3 -7.90 16.49 0.83
N THR A 4 -8.82 16.19 -0.08
CA THR A 4 -8.96 16.89 -1.37
C THR A 4 -9.37 18.36 -1.24
N GLN A 5 -9.83 18.78 -0.05
CA GLN A 5 -10.19 20.16 0.26
C GLN A 5 -9.06 20.91 0.98
N GLY A 6 -7.91 20.25 1.19
CA GLY A 6 -6.75 20.85 1.85
C GLY A 6 -6.77 20.76 3.37
N VAL A 7 -7.75 20.08 3.98
CA VAL A 7 -7.86 19.94 5.43
C VAL A 7 -6.94 18.82 5.92
N TRP A 8 -6.19 19.10 6.98
CA TRP A 8 -5.33 18.11 7.63
C TRP A 8 -6.11 17.30 8.66
N TRP A 9 -6.09 15.98 8.47
CA TRP A 9 -6.64 14.99 9.37
C TRP A 9 -5.55 14.37 10.25
N LEU A 10 -5.80 14.39 11.55
CA LEU A 10 -5.11 13.61 12.58
C LEU A 10 -5.92 12.35 12.84
N LEU A 11 -5.32 11.19 12.61
CA LEU A 11 -5.99 9.90 12.71
C LEU A 11 -5.33 9.05 13.78
N ASP A 12 -6.16 8.47 14.64
CA ASP A 12 -5.73 7.44 15.60
C ASP A 12 -6.14 6.05 15.15
N ALA A 13 -5.27 5.08 15.45
CA ALA A 13 -5.56 3.68 15.22
C ALA A 13 -6.76 3.22 16.06
N PRO A 14 -7.56 2.26 15.56
CA PRO A 14 -8.72 1.75 16.29
C PRO A 14 -8.37 1.19 17.67
N ASP A 15 -7.16 0.62 17.82
CA ASP A 15 -6.73 -0.01 19.07
C ASP A 15 -6.10 0.96 20.07
N ARG A 16 -5.92 2.24 19.68
CA ARG A 16 -5.41 3.25 20.60
C ARG A 16 -6.48 3.53 21.66
N LYS A 17 -6.12 3.40 22.93
CA LYS A 17 -6.99 3.84 24.03
C LYS A 17 -6.99 5.36 24.07
N VAL A 18 -8.07 5.98 23.62
CA VAL A 18 -8.27 7.42 23.66
C VAL A 18 -9.20 7.73 24.84
N VAL A 19 -8.70 8.50 25.80
CA VAL A 19 -9.42 8.81 27.04
C VAL A 19 -10.46 9.90 26.83
N SER A 20 -10.13 10.93 26.04
CA SER A 20 -11.02 12.05 25.72
C SER A 20 -10.89 12.41 24.23
N PRO A 21 -11.66 11.75 23.33
CA PRO A 21 -11.64 12.04 21.91
C PRO A 21 -12.08 13.48 21.58
N GLU A 22 -12.96 14.05 22.40
CA GLU A 22 -13.47 15.42 22.25
C GLU A 22 -12.35 16.45 22.47
N GLU A 23 -11.54 16.30 23.53
CA GLU A 23 -10.39 17.18 23.77
C GLU A 23 -9.36 17.13 22.62
N LEU A 24 -9.15 15.95 22.02
CA LEU A 24 -8.28 15.81 20.85
C LEU A 24 -8.88 16.48 19.60
N ALA A 25 -10.21 16.42 19.44
CA ALA A 25 -10.90 17.12 18.37
C ALA A 25 -10.81 18.64 18.53
N ASP A 26 -11.04 19.16 19.72
CA ASP A 26 -10.93 20.58 20.05
C ASP A 26 -9.49 21.09 19.82
N ALA A 27 -8.49 20.33 20.28
CA ALA A 27 -7.08 20.66 20.10
C ALA A 27 -6.65 20.63 18.62
N ALA A 28 -7.23 19.73 17.82
CA ALA A 28 -7.01 19.68 16.37
C ALA A 28 -7.69 20.86 15.67
N GLU A 29 -8.92 21.19 16.03
CA GLU A 29 -9.65 22.32 15.46
C GLU A 29 -8.97 23.65 15.74
N ALA A 30 -8.41 23.83 16.94
CA ALA A 30 -7.59 24.99 17.29
C ALA A 30 -6.37 25.18 16.37
N GLN A 31 -5.94 24.14 15.66
CA GLN A 31 -4.84 24.14 14.69
C GLN A 31 -5.32 24.09 13.23
N SER A 32 -6.61 24.32 12.97
CA SER A 32 -7.25 24.14 11.64
C SER A 32 -7.09 22.72 11.10
N HIS A 33 -7.16 21.73 11.98
CA HIS A 33 -7.11 20.30 11.65
C HIS A 33 -8.43 19.62 12.06
N ARG A 34 -8.62 18.38 11.60
CA ARG A 34 -9.71 17.50 12.02
C ARG A 34 -9.14 16.27 12.68
N TYR A 35 -9.79 15.80 13.73
CA TYR A 35 -9.42 14.58 14.43
C TYR A 35 -10.48 13.51 14.22
N ARG A 36 -10.05 12.26 14.08
CA ARG A 36 -10.93 11.10 14.19
C ARG A 36 -10.14 9.87 14.60
N GLN A 37 -10.72 9.05 15.48
CA GLN A 37 -10.26 7.68 15.66
C GLN A 37 -10.87 6.79 14.57
N VAL A 38 -10.02 6.08 13.83
CA VAL A 38 -10.45 5.16 12.78
C VAL A 38 -11.21 3.99 13.41
N SER A 39 -12.29 3.53 12.79
CA SER A 39 -13.05 2.39 13.30
C SER A 39 -12.30 1.08 13.09
N SER A 40 -12.56 0.08 13.94
CA SER A 40 -12.00 -1.26 13.76
C SER A 40 -12.38 -1.85 12.41
N SER A 41 -13.62 -1.67 11.96
CA SER A 41 -14.09 -2.20 10.68
C SER A 41 -13.38 -1.59 9.48
N GLU A 42 -13.08 -0.28 9.50
CA GLU A 42 -12.30 0.38 8.42
C GLU A 42 -10.90 -0.23 8.25
N VAL A 43 -10.32 -0.78 9.31
CA VAL A 43 -8.96 -1.36 9.28
C VAL A 43 -8.98 -2.88 9.09
N TYR A 44 -9.93 -3.56 9.74
CA TYR A 44 -9.89 -5.02 9.90
C TYR A 44 -10.84 -5.78 8.97
N ASP A 45 -11.93 -5.16 8.48
CA ASP A 45 -12.94 -5.88 7.69
C ASP A 45 -12.64 -5.87 6.18
N GLY A 46 -11.72 -5.02 5.73
CA GLY A 46 -11.30 -4.91 4.33
C GLY A 46 -10.15 -5.84 3.93
N PHE A 47 -9.81 -5.82 2.64
CA PHE A 47 -8.70 -6.63 2.10
C PHE A 47 -7.32 -6.02 2.35
N ARG A 48 -7.23 -4.69 2.51
CA ARG A 48 -5.95 -3.95 2.58
C ARG A 48 -5.01 -4.49 3.63
N LEU A 49 -5.46 -4.65 4.88
CA LEU A 49 -4.59 -5.14 5.96
C LEU A 49 -4.14 -6.59 5.71
N ARG A 50 -5.04 -7.44 5.20
CA ARG A 50 -4.73 -8.83 4.88
C ARG A 50 -3.68 -8.91 3.78
N ASN A 51 -3.89 -8.19 2.68
CA ASN A 51 -2.96 -8.11 1.57
C ASN A 51 -1.59 -7.55 2.01
N ALA A 52 -1.58 -6.49 2.83
CA ALA A 52 -0.36 -5.93 3.39
C ALA A 52 0.41 -6.96 4.24
N LYS A 53 -0.27 -7.71 5.11
CA LYS A 53 0.34 -8.80 5.89
C LYS A 53 0.92 -9.90 5.00
N ASP A 54 0.25 -10.23 3.90
CA ASP A 54 0.73 -11.25 2.96
C ASP A 54 1.98 -10.77 2.20
N LEU A 55 2.02 -9.51 1.78
CA LEU A 55 3.21 -8.89 1.18
C LEU A 55 4.39 -8.85 2.16
N LEU A 56 4.16 -8.44 3.42
CA LEU A 56 5.20 -8.29 4.44
C LEU A 56 6.02 -9.56 4.71
N ARG A 57 5.48 -10.74 4.36
CA ARG A 57 6.22 -12.02 4.41
C ARG A 57 7.48 -12.01 3.53
N TYR A 58 7.54 -11.11 2.55
CA TYR A 58 8.63 -10.99 1.57
C TYR A 58 9.54 -9.78 1.81
N ALA A 59 9.40 -9.05 2.93
CA ALA A 59 10.16 -7.81 3.19
C ALA A 59 11.69 -7.98 3.18
N GLY A 60 12.19 -9.18 3.49
CA GLY A 60 13.62 -9.50 3.47
C GLY A 60 14.15 -10.06 2.14
N HIS A 61 13.32 -10.16 1.11
CA HIS A 61 13.73 -10.75 -0.16
C HIS A 61 14.60 -9.77 -0.96
N SER A 62 15.75 -10.24 -1.45
CA SER A 62 16.61 -9.44 -2.33
C SER A 62 16.26 -9.70 -3.78
N VAL A 63 15.90 -8.66 -4.52
CA VAL A 63 15.55 -8.75 -5.95
C VAL A 63 16.79 -8.45 -6.79
N PRO A 64 17.22 -9.38 -7.67
CA PRO A 64 18.31 -9.12 -8.59
C PRO A 64 18.08 -7.87 -9.43
N LEU A 65 19.16 -7.15 -9.75
CA LEU A 65 19.07 -5.94 -10.56
C LEU A 65 18.42 -6.22 -11.93
N GLY A 66 18.73 -7.36 -12.55
CA GLY A 66 18.18 -7.77 -13.84
C GLY A 66 16.66 -7.89 -13.83
N ASP A 67 16.11 -8.60 -12.84
CA ASP A 67 14.66 -8.73 -12.65
C ASP A 67 14.00 -7.39 -12.36
N ARG A 68 14.59 -6.55 -11.49
CA ARG A 68 14.07 -5.21 -11.21
C ARG A 68 14.03 -4.34 -12.47
N MET A 69 15.14 -4.27 -13.21
CA MET A 69 15.21 -3.44 -14.43
C MET A 69 14.20 -3.91 -15.46
N ARG A 70 14.10 -5.22 -15.71
CA ARG A 70 13.19 -5.77 -16.71
C ARG A 70 11.73 -5.47 -16.38
N LEU A 71 11.32 -5.67 -15.13
CA LEU A 71 9.94 -5.40 -14.73
C LEU A 71 9.60 -3.90 -14.83
N LEU A 72 10.50 -3.02 -14.36
CA LEU A 72 10.29 -1.58 -14.44
C LEU A 72 10.27 -1.05 -15.89
N SER A 73 11.07 -1.62 -16.78
CA SER A 73 11.04 -1.31 -18.22
C SER A 73 9.73 -1.74 -18.87
N VAL A 74 9.26 -2.97 -18.59
CA VAL A 74 7.99 -3.47 -19.13
C VAL A 74 6.80 -2.60 -18.70
N LEU A 75 6.75 -2.19 -17.43
CA LEU A 75 5.71 -1.29 -16.92
C LEU A 75 5.81 0.14 -17.49
N ASP A 76 7.01 0.60 -17.85
CA ASP A 76 7.18 1.88 -18.54
C ASP A 76 6.67 1.83 -19.98
N GLU A 77 6.90 0.71 -20.67
CA GLU A 77 6.51 0.52 -22.07
C GLU A 77 5.00 0.26 -22.23
N GLN A 78 4.42 -0.57 -21.35
CA GLN A 78 3.04 -1.05 -21.49
C GLN A 78 2.05 -0.36 -20.55
N GLY A 79 2.54 0.39 -19.56
CA GLY A 79 1.70 0.96 -18.50
C GLY A 79 1.40 -0.04 -17.39
N PRO A 80 0.33 0.19 -16.59
CA PRO A 80 -0.11 -0.76 -15.57
C PRO A 80 -0.42 -2.13 -16.15
N LEU A 81 -0.01 -3.20 -15.45
CA LEU A 81 -0.19 -4.58 -15.86
C LEU A 81 -0.82 -5.41 -14.75
N SER A 82 -1.39 -6.55 -15.10
CA SER A 82 -1.86 -7.53 -14.13
C SER A 82 -0.69 -8.09 -13.31
N PHE A 83 -0.98 -8.56 -12.10
CA PHE A 83 -0.01 -9.24 -11.25
C PHE A 83 0.60 -10.44 -12.01
N ALA A 84 -0.22 -11.22 -12.71
CA ALA A 84 0.22 -12.38 -13.50
C ALA A 84 1.19 -12.01 -14.62
N ASP A 85 0.97 -10.91 -15.33
CA ASP A 85 1.87 -10.44 -16.39
C ASP A 85 3.20 -9.94 -15.81
N CYS A 86 3.16 -9.29 -14.66
CA CYS A 86 4.38 -8.90 -13.94
C CYS A 86 5.21 -10.12 -13.53
N LEU A 87 4.58 -11.21 -13.09
CA LEU A 87 5.30 -12.45 -12.74
C LEU A 87 6.08 -13.03 -13.92
N ARG A 88 5.56 -12.90 -15.16
CA ARG A 88 6.23 -13.38 -16.38
C ARG A 88 7.49 -12.59 -16.74
N ALA A 89 7.62 -11.36 -16.23
CA ALA A 89 8.82 -10.58 -16.41
C ALA A 89 9.98 -11.08 -15.55
N VAL A 90 9.72 -11.67 -14.38
CA VAL A 90 10.78 -12.16 -13.48
C VAL A 90 11.41 -13.43 -14.04
N ARG A 91 12.75 -13.52 -14.03
CA ARG A 91 13.51 -14.65 -14.61
C ARG A 91 14.49 -15.31 -13.66
N GLU A 92 15.07 -14.56 -12.73
CA GLU A 92 16.20 -15.07 -11.92
C GLU A 92 15.76 -15.55 -10.54
N THR A 93 14.76 -14.92 -9.93
CA THR A 93 14.26 -15.24 -8.59
C THR A 93 12.81 -15.77 -8.58
N GLN A 94 12.29 -16.11 -7.39
CA GLN A 94 10.89 -16.50 -7.20
C GLN A 94 9.96 -15.31 -7.54
N PRO A 95 9.08 -15.40 -8.55
CA PRO A 95 8.37 -14.25 -9.09
C PRO A 95 7.50 -13.48 -8.10
N VAL A 96 6.79 -14.18 -7.21
CA VAL A 96 5.89 -13.54 -6.23
C VAL A 96 6.69 -12.75 -5.20
N ALA A 97 7.80 -13.29 -4.72
CA ALA A 97 8.68 -12.67 -3.76
C ALA A 97 9.37 -11.44 -4.35
N ALA A 98 9.77 -11.50 -5.63
CA ALA A 98 10.30 -10.35 -6.34
C ALA A 98 9.27 -9.21 -6.40
N LEU A 99 8.07 -9.52 -6.86
CA LEU A 99 7.01 -8.53 -7.04
C LEU A 99 6.60 -7.91 -5.70
N ALA A 100 6.37 -8.74 -4.68
CA ALA A 100 6.04 -8.29 -3.33
C ALA A 100 7.14 -7.43 -2.72
N SER A 101 8.41 -7.81 -2.88
CA SER A 101 9.54 -7.01 -2.38
C SER A 101 9.65 -5.66 -3.09
N LEU A 102 9.41 -5.59 -4.40
CA LEU A 102 9.44 -4.32 -5.13
C LEU A 102 8.26 -3.40 -4.76
N ILE A 103 7.09 -3.97 -4.42
CA ILE A 103 5.96 -3.23 -3.84
C ILE A 103 6.37 -2.64 -2.48
N LEU A 104 6.92 -3.47 -1.58
CA LEU A 104 7.35 -3.03 -0.25
C LEU A 104 8.48 -1.99 -0.27
N GLN A 105 9.35 -2.05 -1.29
CA GLN A 105 10.42 -1.07 -1.49
C GLN A 105 9.94 0.23 -2.16
N GLY A 106 8.66 0.32 -2.53
CA GLY A 106 8.07 1.52 -3.14
C GLY A 106 8.46 1.73 -4.60
N PHE A 107 8.93 0.69 -5.30
CA PHE A 107 9.11 0.76 -6.77
C PHE A 107 7.79 0.57 -7.51
N LEU A 108 6.87 -0.19 -6.90
CA LEU A 108 5.59 -0.59 -7.48
C LEU A 108 4.46 -0.29 -6.52
N GLU A 109 3.30 0.00 -7.09
CA GLU A 109 2.03 0.13 -6.39
C GLU A 109 1.08 -0.97 -6.88
N VAL A 110 0.30 -1.52 -5.96
CA VAL A 110 -0.66 -2.58 -6.23
C VAL A 110 -2.01 -2.20 -5.60
N GLU A 111 -3.10 -2.61 -6.23
CA GLU A 111 -4.43 -2.47 -5.65
C GLU A 111 -4.57 -3.35 -4.41
N LEU A 112 -4.93 -2.75 -3.27
CA LEU A 112 -5.04 -3.45 -1.99
C LEU A 112 -6.46 -3.50 -1.43
N ASP A 113 -7.37 -2.69 -1.95
CA ASP A 113 -8.65 -2.37 -1.30
C ASP A 113 -9.82 -3.23 -1.80
N ASP A 114 -9.83 -3.60 -3.08
CA ASP A 114 -11.02 -4.15 -3.74
C ASP A 114 -11.18 -5.67 -3.56
N ALA A 115 -10.08 -6.41 -3.50
CA ALA A 115 -10.08 -7.86 -3.38
C ALA A 115 -8.78 -8.38 -2.76
N ILE A 116 -8.76 -9.67 -2.42
CA ILE A 116 -7.50 -10.38 -2.13
C ILE A 116 -6.61 -10.32 -3.38
N ILE A 117 -5.32 -10.06 -3.20
CA ILE A 117 -4.35 -10.05 -4.31
C ILE A 117 -4.45 -11.36 -5.09
N GLY A 118 -4.69 -11.24 -6.39
CA GLY A 118 -4.83 -12.34 -7.33
C GLY A 118 -4.17 -12.02 -8.68
N PRO A 119 -4.26 -12.96 -9.64
CA PRO A 119 -3.64 -12.82 -10.96
C PRO A 119 -4.00 -11.53 -11.70
N GLU A 120 -5.26 -11.09 -11.56
CA GLU A 120 -5.81 -9.91 -12.24
C GLU A 120 -5.57 -8.60 -11.48
N THR A 121 -5.03 -8.65 -10.25
CA THR A 121 -4.79 -7.43 -9.46
C THR A 121 -3.82 -6.51 -10.19
N MET A 122 -4.17 -5.24 -10.34
CA MET A 122 -3.35 -4.33 -11.13
C MET A 122 -2.12 -3.88 -10.34
N VAL A 123 -1.00 -3.83 -11.06
CA VAL A 123 0.29 -3.34 -10.61
C VAL A 123 0.72 -2.20 -11.51
N ARG A 124 1.19 -1.10 -10.92
CA ARG A 124 1.75 0.04 -11.63
C ARG A 124 3.08 0.45 -11.04
N ARG A 125 3.91 1.09 -11.87
CA ARG A 125 5.17 1.67 -11.41
C ARG A 125 4.92 2.97 -10.65
N ILE A 126 5.62 3.14 -9.53
CA ILE A 126 5.68 4.43 -8.83
C ILE A 126 6.71 5.31 -9.56
N ARG A 127 6.27 6.49 -10.00
CA ARG A 127 7.14 7.53 -10.54
C ARG A 127 7.37 8.56 -9.43
N GLY A 128 8.65 8.81 -9.11
CA GLY A 128 9.05 9.87 -8.19
C GLY A 128 8.87 11.25 -8.80
#